data_AF-A0AA41H5C2-F1
#
_entry.id   AF-A0AA41H5C2-F1
#
_cell.length_a   1.000
_cell.length_b   1.000
_cell.length_c   1.000
_cell.angle_alpha   90.00
_cell.angle_beta   90.00
_cell.angle_gamma   90.00
#
_symmetry.space_group_name_H-M   'P 1'
#
loop_
_entity.id
_entity.type
_entity.pdbx_description
1 polymer ?
#
loop_
_entity_poly.entity_id
_entity_poly.type
_entity_poly.pdbx_seq_one_letter_code
_entity_poly.pdbx_strand_id
1 'polypeptide(L)'
;MNEPFGFQMQAPADWTLADLADHILFTMDFDGDHLSQFSVAATPSGRRTPLGPDDESDGMDLPLNSLFPLPKHKKLFYLYDFGASWWFQISKQGKPTTAMPGVTYPRMLAEQGRKPLEYGEDE
;
A
#
# COMPACT_ATOMS: atom_id res chain seq x y z
N MET A 1 -20.81 7.90 11.80
CA MET A 1 -19.41 7.43 11.79
C MET A 1 -18.97 7.44 10.35
N ASN A 2 -17.97 8.22 9.97
CA ASN A 2 -17.41 8.10 8.62
C ASN A 2 -16.67 6.77 8.54
N GLU A 3 -16.99 5.95 7.56
CA GLU A 3 -16.20 4.76 7.23
C GLU A 3 -14.79 5.21 6.79
N PRO A 4 -13.73 4.43 7.12
CA PRO A 4 -12.38 4.77 6.69
C PRO A 4 -12.30 4.77 5.17
N PHE A 5 -11.49 5.64 4.57
CA PHE A 5 -11.23 5.57 3.13
C PHE A 5 -10.51 4.27 2.76
N GLY A 6 -10.70 3.84 1.52
CA GLY A 6 -10.17 2.57 1.04
C GLY A 6 -10.60 2.31 -0.38
N PHE A 7 -9.74 1.60 -1.10
CA PHE A 7 -9.89 1.37 -2.52
C PHE A 7 -9.44 -0.04 -2.91
N GLN A 8 -9.87 -0.47 -4.09
CA GLN A 8 -9.49 -1.74 -4.70
C GLN A 8 -8.94 -1.45 -6.09
N MET A 9 -7.82 -2.08 -6.41
CA MET A 9 -7.16 -1.94 -7.71
C MET A 9 -6.67 -3.27 -8.24
N GLN A 10 -6.42 -3.33 -9.55
CA GLN A 10 -5.57 -4.35 -10.15
C GLN A 10 -4.20 -3.72 -10.45
N ALA A 11 -3.15 -4.41 -10.03
CA ALA A 11 -1.75 -4.01 -10.21
C ALA A 11 -1.01 -5.04 -11.06
N PRO A 12 0.01 -4.64 -11.84
CA PRO A 12 1.03 -5.55 -12.34
C PRO A 12 1.65 -6.35 -11.18
N ALA A 13 1.89 -7.64 -11.38
CA ALA A 13 2.40 -8.51 -10.32
C ALA A 13 3.90 -8.29 -10.06
N ASP A 14 4.60 -7.72 -11.02
CA ASP A 14 6.02 -7.37 -11.02
C ASP A 14 6.28 -5.94 -10.52
N TRP A 15 5.24 -5.17 -10.21
CA TRP A 15 5.39 -3.92 -9.46
C TRP A 15 6.19 -4.13 -8.20
N THR A 16 7.03 -3.16 -7.90
CA THR A 16 7.79 -3.05 -6.66
C THR A 16 6.91 -2.50 -5.53
N LEU A 17 7.43 -2.50 -4.31
CA LEU A 17 6.78 -1.79 -3.20
C LEU A 17 6.85 -0.27 -3.39
N ALA A 18 7.87 0.25 -4.08
CA ALA A 18 7.93 1.66 -4.51
C ALA A 18 6.75 2.00 -5.43
N ASP A 19 6.53 1.22 -6.49
CA ASP A 19 5.41 1.44 -7.42
C ASP A 19 4.05 1.43 -6.70
N LEU A 20 3.91 0.54 -5.70
CA LEU A 20 2.71 0.47 -4.88
C LEU A 20 2.57 1.68 -3.95
N ALA A 21 3.65 2.15 -3.32
CA ALA A 21 3.65 3.35 -2.49
C ALA A 21 3.24 4.58 -3.30
N ASP A 22 3.90 4.81 -4.44
CA ASP A 22 3.61 5.92 -5.35
C ASP A 22 2.14 5.91 -5.77
N HIS A 23 1.60 4.73 -6.09
CA HIS A 23 0.19 4.62 -6.48
C HIS A 23 -0.77 4.85 -5.32
N ILE A 24 -0.43 4.44 -4.09
CA ILE A 24 -1.22 4.75 -2.89
C ILE A 24 -1.27 6.26 -2.70
N LEU A 25 -0.12 6.94 -2.73
CA LEU A 25 -0.04 8.38 -2.51
C LEU A 25 -0.74 9.17 -3.61
N PHE A 26 -0.55 8.80 -4.87
CA PHE A 26 -1.31 9.33 -6.00
C PHE A 26 -2.82 9.15 -5.81
N THR A 27 -3.26 7.97 -5.35
CA THR A 27 -4.70 7.72 -5.07
C THR A 27 -5.19 8.58 -3.92
N MET A 28 -4.35 8.86 -2.93
CA MET A 28 -4.67 9.68 -1.76
C MET A 28 -4.57 11.18 -2.04
N ASP A 29 -4.07 11.59 -3.21
CA ASP A 29 -3.73 12.98 -3.52
C ASP A 29 -2.73 13.57 -2.51
N PHE A 30 -1.78 12.72 -2.07
CA PHE A 30 -0.69 13.08 -1.17
C PHE A 30 0.56 13.41 -1.99
N ASP A 31 1.39 14.35 -1.52
CA ASP A 31 2.54 14.87 -2.25
C ASP A 31 3.74 13.89 -2.33
N GLY A 32 3.84 12.97 -1.35
CA GLY A 32 4.92 12.00 -1.24
C GLY A 32 6.25 12.54 -0.74
N ASP A 33 6.26 13.67 -0.02
CA ASP A 33 7.49 14.31 0.47
C ASP A 33 8.00 13.76 1.81
N HIS A 34 7.21 12.91 2.49
CA HIS A 34 7.57 12.30 3.77
C HIS A 34 8.16 10.89 3.65
N LEU A 35 8.92 10.51 4.68
CA LEU A 35 9.44 9.15 4.84
C LEU A 35 8.30 8.13 5.02
N SER A 36 8.53 6.94 4.49
CA SER A 36 7.55 5.86 4.53
C SER A 36 8.20 4.48 4.68
N GLN A 37 7.41 3.48 5.06
CA GLN A 37 7.91 2.11 5.29
C GLN A 37 6.81 1.07 5.10
N PHE A 38 7.16 -0.06 4.47
CA PHE A 38 6.33 -1.26 4.50
C PHE A 38 6.69 -2.18 5.65
N SER A 39 5.68 -2.85 6.21
CA SER A 39 5.86 -3.83 7.28
C SER A 39 4.81 -4.95 7.22
N VAL A 40 5.14 -6.09 7.83
CA VAL A 40 4.23 -7.23 7.95
C VAL A 40 3.85 -7.43 9.42
N ALA A 41 2.55 -7.57 9.68
CA ALA A 41 2.02 -7.86 11.02
C ALA A 41 0.78 -8.77 10.95
N ALA A 42 0.40 -9.37 12.08
CA ALA A 42 -0.81 -10.19 12.16
C ALA A 42 -2.08 -9.33 12.36
N THR A 43 -1.96 -8.23 13.08
CA THR A 43 -3.05 -7.31 13.43
C THR A 43 -2.55 -5.87 13.33
N PRO A 44 -3.46 -4.87 13.21
CA PRO A 44 -3.07 -3.45 13.16
C PRO A 44 -2.26 -2.97 14.38
N SER A 45 -2.54 -3.54 15.56
CA SER A 45 -1.85 -3.25 16.83
C SER A 45 -0.71 -4.22 17.17
N GLY A 46 -0.43 -5.19 16.29
CA GLY A 46 0.58 -6.21 16.53
C GLY A 46 2.00 -5.72 16.27
N ARG A 47 3.00 -6.48 16.75
CA ARG A 47 4.40 -6.23 16.40
C ARG A 47 4.59 -6.30 14.89
N ARG A 48 5.13 -5.22 14.33
CA ARG A 48 5.44 -5.06 12.90
C ARG A 48 6.87 -5.48 12.63
N THR A 49 7.06 -6.21 11.54
CA THR A 49 8.38 -6.52 10.99
C THR A 49 8.54 -5.67 9.73
N PRO A 50 9.46 -4.69 9.70
CA PRO A 50 9.77 -3.93 8.49
C PRO A 50 10.13 -4.85 7.32
N LEU A 51 9.80 -4.43 6.11
CA LEU A 51 10.32 -5.05 4.90
C LEU A 51 11.58 -4.29 4.46
N GLY A 52 12.58 -5.04 3.99
CA GLY A 52 13.93 -4.54 3.68
C GLY A 52 15.00 -5.40 4.37
N PRO A 53 16.21 -5.56 3.78
CA PRO A 53 17.33 -6.17 4.49
C PRO A 53 17.69 -5.33 5.74
N ASP A 54 18.19 -6.01 6.77
CA ASP A 54 18.56 -5.40 8.06
C ASP A 54 19.65 -4.28 7.95
N ASP A 55 20.19 -4.03 6.77
CA ASP A 55 21.41 -3.23 6.56
C ASP A 55 21.37 -2.44 5.23
N GLU A 56 20.51 -1.43 5.11
CA GLU A 56 20.56 -0.32 4.10
C GLU A 56 19.54 -0.27 2.94
N SER A 57 18.69 -1.28 2.70
CA SER A 57 17.57 -1.14 1.73
C SER A 57 16.24 -1.12 2.48
N ASP A 58 15.40 -0.13 2.18
CA ASP A 58 14.03 0.04 2.68
C ASP A 58 13.04 -1.01 2.13
N GLY A 59 13.54 -2.00 1.38
CA GLY A 59 12.75 -3.06 0.76
C GLY A 59 11.86 -2.58 -0.38
N MET A 60 11.99 -1.32 -0.81
CA MET A 60 11.10 -0.73 -1.81
C MET A 60 11.20 -1.42 -3.17
N ASP A 61 12.37 -1.98 -3.52
CA ASP A 61 12.59 -2.74 -4.76
C ASP A 61 11.94 -4.13 -4.78
N LEU A 62 11.35 -4.61 -3.67
CA LEU A 62 10.76 -5.95 -3.61
C LEU A 62 9.51 -6.04 -4.51
N PRO A 63 9.47 -6.96 -5.50
CA PRO A 63 8.31 -7.11 -6.35
C PRO A 63 7.14 -7.81 -5.63
N LEU A 64 5.91 -7.39 -5.91
CA LEU A 64 4.68 -7.92 -5.28
C LEU A 64 4.55 -9.44 -5.45
N ASN A 65 4.98 -9.99 -6.58
CA ASN A 65 4.95 -11.43 -6.84
C ASN A 65 5.96 -12.25 -6.01
N SER A 66 7.02 -11.62 -5.50
CA SER A 66 7.96 -12.24 -4.55
C SER A 66 7.43 -12.19 -3.12
N LEU A 67 6.65 -11.16 -2.80
CA LEU A 67 6.09 -10.93 -1.47
C LEU A 67 4.81 -11.74 -1.23
N PHE A 68 3.94 -11.85 -2.23
CA PHE A 68 2.65 -12.53 -2.11
C PHE A 68 2.71 -13.98 -2.64
N PRO A 69 2.06 -14.94 -1.97
CA PRO A 69 1.21 -14.76 -0.79
C PRO A 69 2.03 -14.52 0.47
N LEU A 70 1.52 -13.64 1.34
CA LEU A 70 2.11 -13.45 2.66
C LEU A 70 1.98 -14.73 3.51
N PRO A 71 2.83 -14.91 4.53
CA PRO A 71 2.66 -15.97 5.51
C PRO A 71 1.25 -15.98 6.12
N LYS A 72 0.79 -17.15 6.56
CA LYS A 72 -0.56 -17.33 7.09
C LYS A 72 -0.85 -16.32 8.21
N HIS A 73 -2.04 -15.71 8.17
CA HIS A 73 -2.51 -14.70 9.13
C HIS A 73 -1.68 -13.40 9.17
N LYS A 74 -0.83 -13.15 8.18
CA LYS A 74 -0.12 -11.88 8.04
C LYS A 74 -0.80 -10.98 7.02
N LYS A 75 -0.64 -9.67 7.24
CA LYS A 75 -1.07 -8.60 6.34
C LYS A 75 0.11 -7.68 6.07
N LEU A 76 0.10 -7.06 4.91
CA LEU A 76 1.03 -6.00 4.55
C LEU A 76 0.46 -4.68 5.07
N PHE A 77 1.33 -3.83 5.58
CA PHE A 77 0.99 -2.49 5.98
C PHE A 77 2.00 -1.51 5.40
N TYR A 78 1.50 -0.35 5.01
CA TYR A 78 2.29 0.79 4.58
C TYR A 78 2.08 1.93 5.56
N LEU A 79 3.17 2.49 6.07
CA LEU A 79 3.19 3.70 6.89
C LEU A 79 3.74 4.82 6.01
N TYR A 80 2.98 5.88 5.84
CA TYR A 80 3.45 7.13 5.23
C TYR A 80 3.37 8.25 6.26
N ASP A 81 4.37 9.13 6.24
CA ASP A 81 4.60 10.19 7.23
C ASP A 81 4.68 9.64 8.67
N PHE A 82 5.90 9.58 9.21
CA PHE A 82 6.12 9.08 10.57
C PHE A 82 5.60 10.04 11.65
N GLY A 83 5.36 11.31 11.31
CA GLY A 83 4.70 12.29 12.15
C GLY A 83 3.19 12.08 12.19
N ALA A 84 2.50 12.18 11.04
CA ALA A 84 1.03 12.04 10.97
C ALA A 84 0.53 10.59 11.11
N SER A 85 1.40 9.60 10.86
CA SER A 85 1.11 8.18 10.97
C SER A 85 -0.03 7.69 10.08
N TRP A 86 0.05 7.97 8.78
CA TRP A 86 -0.92 7.44 7.80
C TRP A 86 -0.70 5.94 7.58
N TRP A 87 -1.62 5.13 8.11
CA TRP A 87 -1.55 3.67 8.02
C TRP A 87 -2.50 3.11 6.96
N PHE A 88 -1.92 2.36 6.03
CA PHE A 88 -2.65 1.59 5.04
C PHE A 88 -2.50 0.10 5.33
N GLN A 89 -3.62 -0.62 5.43
CA GLN A 89 -3.63 -2.08 5.50
C GLN A 89 -3.90 -2.65 4.10
N ILE A 90 -2.95 -3.40 3.55
CA ILE A 90 -3.00 -3.91 2.18
C ILE A 90 -3.25 -5.41 2.23
N SER A 91 -4.19 -5.87 1.40
CA SER A 91 -4.55 -7.29 1.31
C SER A 91 -4.74 -7.70 -0.14
N LYS A 92 -4.02 -8.74 -0.56
CA LYS A 92 -4.24 -9.35 -1.87
C LYS A 92 -5.60 -10.05 -1.90
N GLN A 93 -6.39 -9.76 -2.93
CA GLN A 93 -7.68 -10.40 -3.17
C GLN A 93 -7.59 -11.29 -4.41
N GLY A 94 -8.20 -12.48 -4.35
CA GLY A 94 -8.24 -13.41 -5.47
C GLY A 94 -6.89 -14.00 -5.87
N LYS A 95 -6.89 -14.65 -7.05
CA LYS A 95 -5.70 -15.23 -7.67
C LYS A 95 -5.13 -14.26 -8.72
N PRO A 96 -3.82 -14.34 -9.03
CA PRO A 96 -3.28 -13.66 -10.20
C PRO A 96 -4.08 -14.01 -11.46
N THR A 97 -4.30 -13.01 -12.31
CA THR A 97 -5.04 -13.14 -13.57
C THR A 97 -4.20 -12.64 -14.72
N THR A 98 -4.41 -13.17 -15.92
CA THR A 98 -3.75 -12.67 -17.13
C THR A 98 -4.23 -11.25 -17.45
N ALA A 99 -3.31 -10.37 -17.83
CA ALA A 99 -3.65 -9.03 -18.29
C ALA A 99 -4.62 -9.08 -19.47
N MET A 100 -5.65 -8.25 -19.45
CA MET A 100 -6.62 -8.17 -20.53
C MET A 100 -6.04 -7.36 -21.71
N PRO A 101 -6.19 -7.82 -22.97
CA PRO A 101 -5.77 -7.04 -24.13
C PRO A 101 -6.45 -5.68 -24.17
N GLY A 102 -5.68 -4.63 -24.43
CA GLY A 102 -6.17 -3.25 -24.53
C GLY A 102 -6.50 -2.56 -23.20
N VAL A 103 -6.18 -3.18 -22.06
CA VAL A 103 -6.35 -2.59 -20.73
C VAL A 103 -5.01 -2.14 -20.18
N THR A 104 -4.92 -0.88 -19.76
CA THR A 104 -3.77 -0.33 -19.03
C THR A 104 -3.90 -0.66 -17.55
N TYR A 105 -2.77 -1.02 -16.93
CA TYR A 105 -2.63 -1.25 -15.50
C TYR A 105 -1.61 -0.25 -14.93
N PRO A 106 -1.72 0.17 -13.66
CA PRO A 106 -2.75 -0.21 -12.69
C PRO A 106 -4.13 0.33 -13.06
N ARG A 107 -5.18 -0.30 -12.54
CA ARG A 107 -6.55 0.21 -12.70
C ARG A 107 -7.33 0.17 -11.40
N MET A 108 -8.02 1.25 -11.11
CA MET A 108 -8.97 1.33 -10.01
C MET A 108 -10.21 0.48 -10.31
N LEU A 109 -10.69 -0.24 -9.31
CA LEU A 109 -11.90 -1.06 -9.38
C LEU A 109 -13.03 -0.47 -8.53
N ALA A 110 -12.69 0.05 -7.35
CA ALA A 110 -13.64 0.64 -6.43
C ALA A 110 -12.94 1.59 -5.45
N GLU A 111 -13.67 2.59 -4.98
CA GLU A 111 -13.30 3.48 -3.88
C GLU A 111 -14.51 3.59 -2.95
N GLN A 112 -14.24 3.75 -1.65
CA GLN A 112 -15.28 4.00 -0.65
C GLN A 112 -14.77 4.92 0.45
N GLY A 113 -15.70 5.50 1.21
CA GLY A 113 -15.39 6.47 2.25
C GLY A 113 -14.99 7.83 1.69
N ARG A 114 -14.79 8.80 2.58
CA ARG A 114 -14.27 10.13 2.23
C ARG A 114 -12.76 10.10 2.31
N LYS A 115 -12.09 10.41 1.18
CA LYS A 115 -10.63 10.58 1.13
C LYS A 115 -10.20 11.66 2.14
N PRO A 116 -9.25 11.39 3.03
CA PRO A 116 -8.71 12.40 3.93
C PRO A 116 -7.82 13.38 3.15
N LEU A 117 -7.65 14.59 3.69
CA LEU A 117 -6.66 15.55 3.23
C LEU A 117 -5.34 15.31 3.97
N GLU A 118 -4.22 15.42 3.29
CA GLU A 118 -2.88 15.24 3.88
C GLU A 118 -2.65 16.22 5.03
N TYR A 119 -2.91 17.51 4.79
CA TYR A 119 -2.70 18.61 5.72
C TYR A 119 -4.00 19.29 6.21
N GLY A 120 -5.02 18.51 6.56
CA GLY A 120 -6.28 19.09 7.09
C GLY A 120 -6.96 20.09 6.13
N GLU A 121 -7.89 20.92 6.65
CA GLU A 121 -8.61 21.95 5.86
C GLU A 121 -7.98 23.36 6.01
N ASP A 122 -6.86 23.52 6.74
CA ASP A 122 -6.31 24.81 7.20
C ASP A 122 -4.92 25.19 6.63
N GLU A 123 -4.50 24.59 5.50
CA GLU A 123 -3.34 25.07 4.71
C GLU A 123 -3.75 25.92 3.48
#